data_AF-A0A1J5T4U1-F1
#
_entry.id   AF-A0A1J5T4U1-F1
#
_cell.length_a   1.000
_cell.length_b   1.000
_cell.length_c   1.000
_cell.angle_alpha   90.00
_cell.angle_beta   90.00
_cell.angle_gamma   90.00
#
_symmetry.space_group_name_H-M   'P 1'
#
loop_
_entity.id
_entity.type
_entity.pdbx_description
1 polymer ?
#
loop_
_entity_poly.entity_id
_entity_poly.type
_entity_poly.pdbx_seq_one_letter_code
_entity_poly.pdbx_strand_id
1 'polypeptide(L)'
;MNRTALACFLLSLSLVFSGCLGFGDDDDSVAPPDNDDFVAPPGSVIFSAMGDVPYSNDQKAFLAKQITTHNAQSPSSFAVHVGDIKSGVDASCNESTYETVASQLLQLSVPTFIIPGDNEWNDCPDPDEAWGYWETWYNEFEQNWFDAPTVERQDVRHENFAFTRDGVLFVGINLVGGDVHDAAEWDTRMGQNNDWIEAQFVAHGDSVHAAVIFGHALPSSDNEPFFDRFVPSVENFGLPTLYLHGDGHTWIHDYPFAAANLLRVQVDSGGNLVEVTVLPVGSAEPFHFEREDEEDVPALSVIATMAAVAVMALRRRPE
;
A
#
# COMPACT_ATOMS: atom_id res chain seq x y z
N MET A 1 -51.06 20.03 21.40
CA MET A 1 -52.40 19.49 21.08
C MET A 1 -52.72 19.82 19.63
N ASN A 2 -52.86 18.78 18.80
CA ASN A 2 -53.53 18.69 17.49
C ASN A 2 -53.13 19.62 16.33
N ARG A 3 -53.13 19.23 15.04
CA ARG A 3 -52.99 17.96 14.29
C ARG A 3 -53.20 18.36 12.81
N THR A 4 -52.32 17.91 11.92
CA THR A 4 -52.56 17.49 10.50
C THR A 4 -53.30 18.37 9.47
N ALA A 5 -52.55 18.75 8.42
CA ALA A 5 -52.71 18.49 6.97
C ALA A 5 -54.08 18.60 6.26
N LEU A 6 -54.12 19.25 5.07
CA LEU A 6 -54.35 18.62 3.75
C LEU A 6 -54.20 19.63 2.57
N ALA A 7 -53.76 19.12 1.42
CA ALA A 7 -53.40 19.79 0.16
C ALA A 7 -54.54 19.92 -0.88
N CYS A 8 -54.34 20.77 -1.90
CA CYS A 8 -54.84 20.67 -3.31
C CYS A 8 -54.37 21.93 -4.09
N PHE A 9 -53.50 21.87 -5.11
CA PHE A 9 -53.61 21.44 -6.52
C PHE A 9 -53.80 22.61 -7.53
N LEU A 10 -53.03 22.52 -8.63
CA LEU A 10 -53.22 23.04 -10.01
C LEU A 10 -52.56 24.36 -10.48
N LEU A 11 -51.47 24.14 -11.23
CA LEU A 11 -51.05 24.72 -12.52
C LEU A 11 -51.84 25.92 -13.12
N SER A 12 -51.09 26.94 -13.57
CA SER A 12 -51.16 27.42 -14.96
C SER A 12 -49.97 28.30 -15.36
N LEU A 13 -49.40 27.95 -16.51
CA LEU A 13 -48.33 28.56 -17.29
C LEU A 13 -48.75 29.92 -17.90
N SER A 14 -47.87 30.92 -17.93
CA SER A 14 -47.88 32.02 -18.93
C SER A 14 -46.54 32.76 -18.98
N LEU A 15 -45.94 32.79 -20.18
CA LEU A 15 -44.75 33.54 -20.56
C LEU A 15 -44.96 35.06 -20.51
N VAL A 16 -43.91 35.81 -20.15
CA VAL A 16 -43.67 37.14 -20.71
C VAL A 16 -42.18 37.29 -21.01
N PHE A 17 -41.88 37.61 -22.27
CA PHE A 17 -40.59 37.96 -22.83
C PHE A 17 -40.15 39.37 -22.39
N SER A 18 -38.82 39.58 -22.39
CA SER A 18 -38.12 40.81 -22.79
C SER A 18 -37.34 41.53 -21.67
N GLY A 19 -36.04 41.67 -21.89
CA GLY A 19 -35.21 42.67 -21.22
C GLY A 19 -33.78 42.24 -20.99
N CYS A 20 -32.92 42.38 -22.01
CA CYS A 20 -31.47 42.38 -21.82
C CYS A 20 -31.06 43.54 -20.90
N LEU A 21 -30.43 43.24 -19.77
CA LEU A 21 -29.44 44.10 -19.12
C LEU A 21 -28.40 43.17 -18.50
N GLY A 22 -27.16 43.29 -18.97
CA GLY A 22 -26.04 42.46 -18.54
C GLY A 22 -25.67 42.69 -17.09
N PHE A 23 -25.35 41.60 -16.42
CA PHE A 23 -24.45 41.54 -15.28
C PHE A 23 -23.47 40.41 -15.59
N GLY A 24 -22.18 40.68 -15.41
CA GLY A 24 -21.12 39.73 -15.65
C GLY A 24 -21.24 38.55 -14.68
N ASP A 25 -21.21 37.35 -15.23
CA ASP A 25 -20.91 36.14 -14.48
C ASP A 25 -19.38 36.05 -14.38
N ASP A 26 -18.81 36.72 -13.37
CA ASP A 26 -17.55 36.30 -12.78
C ASP A 26 -17.91 35.26 -11.70
N ASP A 27 -18.35 34.08 -12.13
CA ASP A 27 -18.42 32.89 -11.29
C ASP A 27 -17.05 32.20 -11.37
N ASP A 28 -16.05 32.81 -10.71
CA ASP A 28 -14.80 32.14 -10.35
C ASP A 28 -15.09 31.11 -9.24
N SER A 29 -15.91 30.10 -9.56
CA SER A 29 -15.92 28.85 -8.81
C SER A 29 -14.63 28.12 -9.19
N VAL A 30 -13.53 28.49 -8.54
CA VAL A 30 -12.28 27.74 -8.58
C VAL A 30 -12.62 26.32 -8.12
N ALA A 31 -12.67 25.39 -9.07
CA ALA A 31 -12.69 23.96 -8.78
C ALA A 31 -11.52 23.65 -7.84
N PRO A 32 -11.68 22.73 -6.88
CA PRO A 32 -10.53 22.28 -6.10
C PRO A 32 -9.44 21.81 -7.08
N PRO A 33 -8.16 22.16 -6.83
CA PRO A 33 -7.10 21.81 -7.77
C PRO A 33 -7.12 20.30 -7.98
N ASP A 34 -7.18 19.89 -9.25
CA ASP A 34 -6.97 18.51 -9.66
C ASP A 34 -5.64 18.05 -9.04
N ASN A 35 -5.61 16.86 -8.47
CA ASN A 35 -4.46 16.27 -7.77
C ASN A 35 -3.29 15.91 -8.72
N ASP A 36 -3.28 16.45 -9.94
CA ASP A 36 -2.52 15.97 -11.11
C ASP A 36 -1.12 16.61 -11.26
N ASP A 37 -0.65 17.35 -10.24
CA ASP A 37 0.57 18.17 -10.32
C ASP A 37 1.59 17.93 -9.17
N PHE A 38 1.42 16.87 -8.35
CA PHE A 38 2.45 16.52 -7.37
C PHE A 38 3.69 15.94 -8.07
N VAL A 39 4.75 16.73 -8.15
CA VAL A 39 6.05 16.28 -8.67
C VAL A 39 6.99 16.07 -7.50
N ALA A 40 7.34 14.80 -7.25
CA ALA A 40 8.29 14.43 -6.21
C ALA A 40 9.64 15.16 -6.42
N PRO A 41 10.15 15.91 -5.43
CA PRO A 41 11.43 16.59 -5.54
C PRO A 41 12.59 15.58 -5.62
N PRO A 42 13.74 15.97 -6.19
CA PRO A 42 14.93 15.13 -6.21
C PRO A 42 15.34 14.67 -4.81
N GLY A 43 15.71 13.39 -4.68
CA GLY A 43 16.04 12.77 -3.40
C GLY A 43 14.83 12.23 -2.62
N SER A 44 13.63 12.28 -3.20
CA SER A 44 12.48 11.50 -2.69
C SER A 44 12.65 10.02 -3.03
N VAL A 45 12.18 9.15 -2.14
CA VAL A 45 12.05 7.71 -2.41
C VAL A 45 10.62 7.45 -2.84
N ILE A 46 10.43 6.82 -4.00
CA ILE A 46 9.13 6.40 -4.49
C ILE A 46 9.10 4.87 -4.53
N PHE A 47 8.06 4.27 -3.97
CA PHE A 47 7.83 2.83 -4.00
C PHE A 47 6.34 2.51 -4.09
N SER A 48 6.01 1.33 -4.61
CA SER A 48 4.63 0.87 -4.68
C SER A 48 4.32 -0.10 -3.54
N ALA A 49 3.12 -0.03 -2.99
CA ALA A 49 2.61 -0.94 -1.98
C ALA A 49 1.30 -1.58 -2.41
N MET A 50 1.13 -2.85 -2.07
CA MET A 50 -0.11 -3.61 -2.25
C MET A 50 -0.25 -4.62 -1.10
N GLY A 51 -1.43 -5.17 -0.90
CA GLY A 51 -1.71 -6.20 0.09
C GLY A 51 -3.11 -6.76 -0.17
N ASP A 52 -3.46 -7.84 0.52
CA ASP A 52 -4.83 -8.39 0.47
C ASP A 52 -5.29 -8.70 -0.97
N VAL A 53 -4.35 -9.22 -1.78
CA VAL A 53 -4.51 -9.50 -3.20
C VAL A 53 -3.52 -10.57 -3.65
N PRO A 54 -3.88 -11.50 -4.55
CA PRO A 54 -5.20 -11.73 -5.14
C PRO A 54 -5.98 -12.87 -4.48
N TYR A 55 -7.18 -12.59 -3.98
CA TYR A 55 -8.09 -13.57 -3.36
C TYR A 55 -8.95 -14.35 -4.36
N SER A 56 -9.05 -13.87 -5.60
CA SER A 56 -9.89 -14.48 -6.63
C SER A 56 -9.20 -14.50 -8.00
N ASN A 57 -9.72 -15.30 -8.93
CA ASN A 57 -9.20 -15.31 -10.30
C ASN A 57 -9.38 -13.95 -11.01
N ASP A 58 -10.43 -13.20 -10.67
CA ASP A 58 -10.63 -11.85 -11.21
C ASP A 58 -9.57 -10.89 -10.67
N GLN A 59 -9.26 -10.97 -9.37
CA GLN A 59 -8.17 -10.20 -8.78
C GLN A 59 -6.80 -10.62 -9.31
N LYS A 60 -6.58 -11.91 -9.61
CA LYS A 60 -5.35 -12.36 -10.30
C LYS A 60 -5.20 -11.71 -11.67
N ALA A 61 -6.29 -11.64 -12.44
CA ALA A 61 -6.30 -10.97 -13.74
C ALA A 61 -6.09 -9.45 -13.61
N PHE A 62 -6.68 -8.83 -12.59
CA PHE A 62 -6.51 -7.41 -12.30
C PHE A 62 -5.07 -7.08 -11.88
N LEU A 63 -4.49 -7.84 -10.95
CA LEU A 63 -3.09 -7.72 -10.54
C LEU A 63 -2.14 -7.82 -11.74
N ALA A 64 -2.37 -8.76 -12.66
CA ALA A 64 -1.55 -8.87 -13.88
C ALA A 64 -1.64 -7.60 -14.77
N LYS A 65 -2.81 -6.97 -14.87
CA LYS A 65 -2.99 -5.68 -15.56
C LYS A 65 -2.22 -4.58 -14.85
N GLN A 66 -2.31 -4.51 -13.53
CA GLN A 66 -1.64 -3.50 -12.73
C GLN A 66 -0.12 -3.61 -12.78
N ILE A 67 0.42 -4.82 -12.71
CA ILE A 67 1.86 -5.06 -12.93
C ILE A 67 2.29 -4.56 -14.32
N THR A 68 1.46 -4.80 -15.35
CA THR A 68 1.74 -4.28 -16.71
C THR A 68 1.74 -2.75 -16.74
N THR A 69 0.77 -2.09 -16.10
CA THR A 69 0.72 -0.62 -16.00
C THR A 69 1.92 -0.08 -15.21
N HIS A 70 2.17 -0.65 -14.03
CA HIS A 70 3.28 -0.30 -13.15
C HIS A 70 4.61 -0.34 -13.91
N ASN A 71 4.91 -1.47 -14.57
CA ASN A 71 6.16 -1.63 -15.34
C ASN A 71 6.30 -0.62 -16.50
N ALA A 72 5.19 -0.08 -17.00
CA ALA A 72 5.20 0.87 -18.10
C ALA A 72 5.30 2.34 -17.66
N GLN A 73 4.81 2.67 -16.46
CA GLN A 73 4.51 4.06 -16.07
C GLN A 73 5.05 4.45 -14.69
N SER A 74 5.16 3.50 -13.76
CA SER A 74 5.48 3.79 -12.36
C SER A 74 6.93 4.30 -12.22
N PRO A 75 7.15 5.43 -11.53
CA PRO A 75 8.47 5.87 -11.10
C PRO A 75 9.00 5.11 -9.88
N SER A 76 8.20 4.19 -9.31
CA SER A 76 8.58 3.42 -8.13
C SER A 76 9.88 2.66 -8.33
N SER A 77 10.71 2.65 -7.29
CA SER A 77 12.05 2.08 -7.32
C SER A 77 12.14 0.67 -6.71
N PHE A 78 11.08 0.24 -6.04
CA PHE A 78 10.80 -1.09 -5.54
C PHE A 78 9.29 -1.20 -5.26
N ALA A 79 8.80 -2.42 -5.00
CA ALA A 79 7.43 -2.68 -4.57
C ALA A 79 7.41 -3.50 -3.27
N VAL A 80 6.32 -3.40 -2.51
CA VAL A 80 6.12 -4.16 -1.27
C VAL A 80 4.71 -4.76 -1.25
N HIS A 81 4.62 -6.05 -0.97
CA HIS A 81 3.37 -6.73 -0.66
C HIS A 81 3.22 -6.89 0.87
N VAL A 82 2.24 -6.22 1.47
CA VAL A 82 2.04 -6.18 2.93
C VAL A 82 1.24 -7.37 3.47
N GLY A 83 1.44 -8.56 2.90
CA GLY A 83 0.75 -9.79 3.32
C GLY A 83 -0.60 -10.04 2.64
N ASP A 84 -1.13 -11.24 2.89
CA ASP A 84 -2.38 -11.77 2.38
C ASP A 84 -2.47 -11.88 0.84
N ILE A 85 -1.82 -12.92 0.30
CA ILE A 85 -1.86 -13.30 -1.12
C ILE A 85 -3.10 -14.13 -1.49
N LYS A 86 -3.89 -14.54 -0.50
CA LYS A 86 -5.11 -15.34 -0.66
C LYS A 86 -6.11 -15.00 0.43
N SER A 87 -7.38 -15.35 0.23
CA SER A 87 -8.40 -15.18 1.28
C SER A 87 -8.26 -16.24 2.37
N GLY A 88 -8.45 -15.85 3.63
CA GLY A 88 -8.61 -16.77 4.76
C GLY A 88 -9.81 -17.70 4.68
N VAL A 89 -10.84 -17.33 3.89
CA VAL A 89 -11.99 -18.21 3.62
C VAL A 89 -11.56 -19.47 2.85
N ASP A 90 -10.53 -19.36 2.00
CA ASP A 90 -9.89 -20.51 1.38
C ASP A 90 -8.79 -21.07 2.30
N ALA A 91 -9.23 -21.94 3.22
CA ALA A 91 -8.36 -22.66 4.13
C ALA A 91 -7.61 -23.83 3.46
N SER A 92 -7.63 -23.99 2.13
CA SER A 92 -6.93 -25.13 1.51
C SER A 92 -5.41 -25.01 1.56
N CYS A 93 -4.88 -23.78 1.59
CA CYS A 93 -3.44 -23.45 1.69
C CYS A 93 -2.53 -24.31 0.79
N ASN A 94 -3.00 -24.63 -0.42
CA ASN A 94 -2.23 -25.42 -1.37
C ASN A 94 -0.99 -24.65 -1.83
N GLU A 95 0.16 -25.34 -1.92
CA GLU A 95 1.44 -24.77 -2.42
C GLU A 95 1.28 -24.05 -3.77
N SER A 96 0.42 -24.57 -4.66
CA SER A 96 0.18 -23.98 -5.98
C SER A 96 -0.35 -22.55 -5.94
N THR A 97 -1.00 -22.12 -4.85
CA THR A 97 -1.40 -20.72 -4.66
C THR A 97 -0.18 -19.82 -4.47
N TYR A 98 0.78 -20.23 -3.63
CA TYR A 98 2.04 -19.52 -3.39
C TYR A 98 2.86 -19.44 -4.69
N GLU A 99 3.05 -20.57 -5.39
CA GLU A 99 3.73 -20.60 -6.69
C GLU A 99 3.08 -19.64 -7.71
N THR A 100 1.75 -19.66 -7.80
CA THR A 100 1.00 -18.84 -8.75
C THR A 100 1.20 -17.36 -8.46
N VAL A 101 1.02 -16.93 -7.21
CA VAL A 101 1.11 -15.51 -6.87
C VAL A 101 2.57 -15.04 -6.92
N ALA A 102 3.54 -15.85 -6.47
CA ALA A 102 4.97 -15.56 -6.65
C ALA A 102 5.31 -15.36 -8.14
N SER A 103 4.81 -16.22 -9.03
CA SER A 103 4.99 -16.07 -10.48
C SER A 103 4.35 -14.81 -11.06
N GLN A 104 3.30 -14.28 -10.43
CA GLN A 104 2.74 -12.97 -10.81
C GLN A 104 3.64 -11.84 -10.33
N LEU A 105 4.02 -11.82 -9.06
CA LEU A 105 4.85 -10.76 -8.48
C LEU A 105 6.23 -10.69 -9.13
N LEU A 106 6.82 -11.82 -9.54
CA LEU A 106 8.08 -11.89 -10.30
C LEU A 106 8.02 -11.17 -11.66
N GLN A 107 6.84 -10.80 -12.15
CA GLN A 107 6.70 -10.02 -13.38
C GLN A 107 6.91 -8.51 -13.18
N LEU A 108 6.95 -8.02 -11.94
CA LEU A 108 7.32 -6.63 -11.67
C LEU A 108 8.74 -6.35 -12.16
N SER A 109 8.97 -5.18 -12.75
CA SER A 109 10.27 -4.78 -13.28
C SER A 109 11.19 -4.18 -12.21
N VAL A 110 10.76 -4.14 -10.96
CA VAL A 110 11.47 -3.55 -9.82
C VAL A 110 11.60 -4.59 -8.70
N PRO A 111 12.63 -4.50 -7.85
CA PRO A 111 12.76 -5.34 -6.67
C PRO A 111 11.45 -5.35 -5.88
N THR A 112 10.96 -6.54 -5.54
CA THR A 112 9.71 -6.70 -4.80
C THR A 112 9.98 -7.36 -3.46
N PHE A 113 9.48 -6.75 -2.39
CA PHE A 113 9.49 -7.28 -1.04
C PHE A 113 8.11 -7.81 -0.69
N ILE A 114 8.05 -8.77 0.24
CA ILE A 114 6.81 -9.28 0.78
C ILE A 114 7.00 -9.63 2.25
N ILE A 115 6.02 -9.27 3.07
CA ILE A 115 5.90 -9.74 4.46
C ILE A 115 4.74 -10.74 4.53
N PRO A 116 4.73 -11.66 5.51
CA PRO A 116 3.59 -12.56 5.70
C PRO A 116 2.38 -11.80 6.26
N GLY A 117 1.19 -12.15 5.80
CA GLY A 117 -0.09 -11.95 6.47
C GLY A 117 -0.56 -13.24 7.15
N ASP A 118 -1.71 -13.22 7.80
CA ASP A 118 -2.27 -14.40 8.47
C ASP A 118 -2.82 -15.42 7.49
N ASN A 119 -3.29 -14.99 6.32
CA ASN A 119 -3.83 -15.92 5.33
C ASN A 119 -2.75 -16.84 4.76
N GLU A 120 -1.49 -16.45 4.75
CA GLU A 120 -0.40 -17.28 4.22
C GLU A 120 -0.08 -18.48 5.10
N TRP A 121 -0.47 -18.51 6.36
CA TRP A 121 -0.07 -19.61 7.24
C TRP A 121 -0.92 -19.74 8.50
N ASN A 122 -1.24 -18.63 9.18
CA ASN A 122 -1.94 -18.65 10.47
C ASN A 122 -3.37 -19.17 10.34
N ASP A 123 -4.05 -18.86 9.22
CA ASP A 123 -5.41 -19.31 8.92
C ASP A 123 -5.46 -20.70 8.25
N CYS A 124 -4.32 -21.37 8.10
CA CYS A 124 -4.24 -22.67 7.46
C CYS A 124 -4.55 -23.82 8.43
N PRO A 125 -5.13 -24.93 7.95
CA PRO A 125 -5.35 -26.14 8.75
C PRO A 125 -4.06 -26.76 9.29
N ASP A 126 -2.95 -26.58 8.57
CA ASP A 126 -1.59 -26.94 8.98
C ASP A 126 -0.68 -25.71 8.82
N PRO A 127 -0.54 -24.87 9.88
CA PRO A 127 0.25 -23.65 9.81
C PRO A 127 1.74 -23.90 9.56
N ASP A 128 2.31 -25.01 10.06
CA ASP A 128 3.73 -25.33 9.89
C ASP A 128 4.03 -25.68 8.42
N GLU A 129 3.16 -26.45 7.76
CA GLU A 129 3.28 -26.76 6.34
C GLU A 129 3.14 -25.48 5.48
N ALA A 130 2.13 -24.68 5.78
CA ALA A 130 1.88 -23.43 5.05
C ALA A 130 3.03 -22.43 5.21
N TRP A 131 3.61 -22.32 6.41
CA TRP A 131 4.82 -21.54 6.65
C TRP A 131 6.00 -22.02 5.79
N GLY A 132 6.19 -23.34 5.67
CA GLY A 132 7.21 -23.91 4.79
C GLY A 132 7.02 -23.54 3.31
N TYR A 133 5.76 -23.44 2.84
CA TYR A 133 5.47 -22.91 1.50
C TYR A 133 5.79 -21.42 1.39
N TRP A 134 5.45 -20.62 2.40
CA TRP A 134 5.81 -19.21 2.43
C TRP A 134 7.33 -19.02 2.34
N GLU A 135 8.10 -19.74 3.17
CA GLU A 135 9.56 -19.69 3.15
C GLU A 135 10.14 -20.09 1.79
N THR A 136 9.56 -21.10 1.14
CA THR A 136 10.02 -21.60 -0.16
C THR A 136 9.85 -20.56 -1.28
N TRP A 137 8.73 -19.83 -1.27
CA TRP A 137 8.34 -18.97 -2.38
C TRP A 137 8.61 -17.47 -2.16
N TYR A 138 8.71 -17.02 -0.91
CA TYR A 138 8.73 -15.60 -0.56
C TYR A 138 9.85 -15.16 0.37
N ASN A 139 10.55 -16.08 1.04
CA ASN A 139 11.72 -15.67 1.80
C ASN A 139 12.79 -15.10 0.86
N GLU A 140 13.35 -13.95 1.22
CA GLU A 140 14.35 -13.26 0.39
C GLU A 140 13.88 -12.95 -1.05
N PHE A 141 12.57 -12.73 -1.24
CA PHE A 141 11.96 -12.56 -2.55
C PHE A 141 12.61 -11.47 -3.41
N GLU A 142 13.07 -10.38 -2.77
CA GLU A 142 13.70 -9.26 -3.46
C GLU A 142 14.97 -9.65 -4.22
N GLN A 143 15.62 -10.76 -3.87
CA GLN A 143 16.84 -11.22 -4.54
C GLN A 143 16.63 -11.72 -5.97
N ASN A 144 15.37 -11.85 -6.42
CA ASN A 144 15.05 -12.17 -7.81
C ASN A 144 15.38 -11.02 -8.79
N TRP A 145 15.72 -9.83 -8.28
CA TRP A 145 16.12 -8.66 -9.07
C TRP A 145 17.59 -8.29 -8.85
N PHE A 146 18.30 -7.99 -9.94
CA PHE A 146 19.74 -7.68 -9.89
C PHE A 146 20.06 -6.38 -9.15
N ASP A 147 19.14 -5.42 -9.16
CA ASP A 147 19.25 -4.09 -8.56
C ASP A 147 18.58 -3.99 -7.19
N ALA A 148 18.24 -5.13 -6.57
CA ALA A 148 17.75 -5.16 -5.20
C ALA A 148 18.76 -4.51 -4.24
N PRO A 149 18.28 -3.73 -3.24
CA PRO A 149 19.18 -3.14 -2.25
C PRO A 149 19.83 -4.25 -1.42
N THR A 150 20.93 -3.92 -0.74
CA THR A 150 21.47 -4.82 0.29
C THR A 150 20.53 -4.81 1.48
N VAL A 151 20.10 -5.99 1.90
CA VAL A 151 19.10 -6.20 2.96
C VAL A 151 19.75 -6.82 4.19
N GLU A 152 19.44 -6.26 5.35
CA GLU A 152 19.74 -6.84 6.66
C GLU A 152 18.59 -7.75 7.09
N ARG A 153 18.91 -8.89 7.70
CA ARG A 153 17.95 -9.91 8.15
C ARG A 153 18.01 -10.07 9.66
N GLN A 154 16.87 -10.37 10.28
CA GLN A 154 16.83 -10.70 11.70
C GLN A 154 17.19 -12.18 11.90
N ASP A 155 18.24 -12.47 12.65
CA ASP A 155 18.74 -13.85 12.84
C ASP A 155 17.68 -14.84 13.36
N VAL A 156 16.77 -14.38 14.23
CA VAL A 156 15.73 -15.23 14.84
C VAL A 156 14.43 -15.30 14.03
N ARG A 157 14.29 -14.44 13.01
CA ARG A 157 13.13 -14.32 12.12
C ARG A 157 13.61 -13.86 10.75
N HIS A 158 14.15 -14.80 9.98
CA HIS A 158 14.83 -14.48 8.72
C HIS A 158 13.88 -13.87 7.67
N GLU A 159 12.57 -14.05 7.85
CA GLU A 159 11.54 -13.38 7.07
C GLU A 159 11.57 -11.85 7.23
N ASN A 160 12.00 -11.35 8.39
CA ASN A 160 12.10 -9.92 8.65
C ASN A 160 13.30 -9.33 7.93
N PHE A 161 13.14 -8.09 7.46
CA PHE A 161 14.16 -7.39 6.71
C PHE A 161 14.30 -5.93 7.13
N ALA A 162 15.46 -5.36 6.85
CA ALA A 162 15.66 -3.92 6.86
C ALA A 162 16.62 -3.48 5.75
N PHE A 163 16.42 -2.29 5.20
CA PHE A 163 17.37 -1.62 4.33
C PHE A 163 17.17 -0.11 4.37
N THR A 164 18.18 0.65 3.93
CA THR A 164 18.07 2.10 3.79
C THR A 164 18.16 2.52 2.33
N ARG A 165 17.37 3.52 1.93
CA ARG A 165 17.46 4.15 0.61
C ARG A 165 17.24 5.65 0.72
N ASP A 166 18.17 6.43 0.18
CA ASP A 166 18.13 7.91 0.17
C ASP A 166 17.75 8.55 1.53
N GLY A 167 18.30 8.00 2.62
CA GLY A 167 18.05 8.47 3.97
C GLY A 167 16.70 8.06 4.57
N VAL A 168 16.01 7.09 3.99
CA VAL A 168 14.80 6.48 4.56
C VAL A 168 15.11 5.05 4.98
N LEU A 169 14.73 4.70 6.21
CA LEU A 169 14.80 3.33 6.73
C LEU A 169 13.52 2.57 6.36
N PHE A 170 13.65 1.36 5.82
CA PHE A 170 12.53 0.47 5.52
C PHE A 170 12.70 -0.81 6.33
N VAL A 171 11.66 -1.22 7.06
CA VAL A 171 11.69 -2.43 7.91
C VAL A 171 10.43 -3.24 7.66
N GLY A 172 10.58 -4.50 7.27
CA GLY A 172 9.47 -5.46 7.18
C GLY A 172 9.48 -6.43 8.35
N ILE A 173 8.31 -6.63 8.96
CA ILE A 173 8.14 -7.55 10.10
C ILE A 173 7.01 -8.55 9.88
N ASN A 174 7.17 -9.73 10.46
CA ASN A 174 6.13 -10.74 10.60
C ASN A 174 5.16 -10.36 11.72
N LEU A 175 4.24 -9.44 11.44
CA LEU A 175 3.16 -9.05 12.36
C LEU A 175 1.83 -9.32 11.67
N VAL A 176 1.17 -10.40 12.06
CA VAL A 176 -0.05 -10.92 11.40
C VAL A 176 -1.29 -10.79 12.28
N GLY A 177 -2.47 -10.80 11.65
CA GLY A 177 -3.76 -10.84 12.32
C GLY A 177 -4.20 -12.28 12.62
N GLY A 178 -5.49 -12.48 12.79
CA GLY A 178 -6.08 -13.83 12.93
C GLY A 178 -5.97 -14.45 14.33
N ASP A 179 -6.15 -15.77 14.37
CA ASP A 179 -6.28 -16.54 15.62
C ASP A 179 -4.92 -16.72 16.34
N VAL A 180 -4.93 -16.61 17.67
CA VAL A 180 -3.77 -16.89 18.53
C VAL A 180 -3.72 -18.40 18.87
N HIS A 181 -3.03 -19.19 18.06
CA HIS A 181 -2.90 -20.64 18.28
C HIS A 181 -1.98 -21.01 19.46
N ASP A 182 -0.87 -20.27 19.62
CA ASP A 182 0.07 -20.40 20.73
C ASP A 182 0.39 -19.00 21.29
N ALA A 183 -0.17 -18.69 22.46
CA ALA A 183 0.02 -17.38 23.09
C ALA A 183 1.48 -17.07 23.45
N ALA A 184 2.31 -18.08 23.75
CA ALA A 184 3.70 -17.87 24.11
C ALA A 184 4.54 -17.55 22.86
N GLU A 185 4.28 -18.24 21.76
CA GLU A 185 4.91 -17.94 20.48
C GLU A 185 4.45 -16.58 19.95
N TRP A 186 3.16 -16.26 20.05
CA TRP A 186 2.61 -14.96 19.62
C TRP A 186 3.28 -13.78 20.32
N ASP A 187 3.38 -13.84 21.66
CA ASP A 187 4.08 -12.85 22.48
C ASP A 187 5.59 -12.78 22.12
N THR A 188 6.21 -13.95 21.90
CA THR A 188 7.62 -14.02 21.46
C THR A 188 7.83 -13.33 20.12
N ARG A 189 6.95 -13.54 19.13
CA ARG A 189 6.99 -12.86 17.82
C ARG A 189 6.91 -11.36 17.96
N MET A 190 5.90 -10.87 18.67
CA MET A 190 5.72 -9.43 18.90
C MET A 190 6.92 -8.80 19.61
N GLY A 191 7.47 -9.49 20.61
CA GLY A 191 8.70 -9.06 21.31
C GLY A 191 9.90 -8.98 20.38
N GLN A 192 10.13 -10.01 19.56
CA GLN A 192 11.23 -10.08 18.61
C GLN A 192 11.12 -9.04 17.48
N ASN A 193 9.91 -8.76 16.99
CA ASN A 193 9.69 -7.69 16.01
C ASN A 193 10.02 -6.32 16.60
N ASN A 194 9.61 -6.06 17.85
CA ASN A 194 9.96 -4.81 18.53
C ASN A 194 11.48 -4.70 18.78
N ASP A 195 12.13 -5.77 19.23
CA ASP A 195 13.58 -5.81 19.40
C ASP A 195 14.30 -5.50 18.08
N TRP A 196 13.79 -6.02 16.96
CA TRP A 196 14.33 -5.75 15.63
C TRP A 196 14.18 -4.28 15.24
N ILE A 197 12.96 -3.73 15.32
CA ILE A 197 12.70 -2.32 14.98
C ILE A 197 13.56 -1.38 15.82
N GLU A 198 13.64 -1.61 17.13
CA GLU A 198 14.45 -0.79 18.02
C GLU A 198 15.95 -0.87 17.68
N ALA A 199 16.45 -2.05 17.33
CA ALA A 199 17.83 -2.22 16.89
C ALA A 199 18.10 -1.44 15.59
N GLN A 200 17.16 -1.46 14.63
CA GLN A 200 17.27 -0.73 13.37
C GLN A 200 17.20 0.80 13.58
N PHE A 201 16.34 1.27 14.49
CA PHE A 201 16.31 2.68 14.90
C PHE A 201 17.63 3.14 15.49
N VAL A 202 18.25 2.33 16.37
CA VAL A 202 19.56 2.65 16.95
C VAL A 202 20.67 2.62 15.90
N ALA A 203 20.66 1.62 15.01
CA ALA A 203 21.71 1.45 14.00
C ALA A 203 21.70 2.56 12.94
N HIS A 204 20.52 3.03 12.54
CA HIS A 204 20.37 3.92 11.38
C HIS A 204 19.93 5.35 11.73
N GLY A 205 19.48 5.64 12.96
CA GLY A 205 18.87 6.91 13.32
C GLY A 205 19.69 8.16 13.02
N ASP A 206 21.02 8.08 13.10
CA ASP A 206 21.92 9.20 12.76
C ASP A 206 22.09 9.43 11.23
N SER A 207 21.60 8.50 10.40
CA SER A 207 21.80 8.48 8.94
C SER A 207 20.51 8.59 8.13
N VAL A 208 19.35 8.52 8.79
CA VAL A 208 18.03 8.58 8.15
C VAL A 208 17.23 9.78 8.63
N HIS A 209 16.19 10.12 7.89
CA HIS A 209 15.28 11.24 8.18
C HIS A 209 13.82 10.79 8.31
N ALA A 210 13.50 9.58 7.89
CA ALA A 210 12.20 8.95 8.05
C ALA A 210 12.35 7.42 8.14
N ALA A 211 11.33 6.75 8.66
CA ALA A 211 11.22 5.31 8.65
C ALA A 211 9.86 4.84 8.10
N VAL A 212 9.84 3.68 7.45
CA VAL A 212 8.64 2.97 7.02
C VAL A 212 8.70 1.55 7.59
N ILE A 213 7.69 1.20 8.38
CA ILE A 213 7.52 -0.09 9.01
C ILE A 213 6.36 -0.80 8.33
N PHE A 214 6.64 -1.96 7.72
CA PHE A 214 5.65 -2.82 7.09
C PHE A 214 5.27 -3.93 8.08
N GLY A 215 3.99 -4.01 8.42
CA GLY A 215 3.37 -5.14 9.12
C GLY A 215 2.05 -5.47 8.41
N HIS A 216 1.47 -6.64 8.62
CA HIS A 216 0.19 -6.96 8.02
C HIS A 216 -0.96 -6.48 8.92
N ALA A 217 -0.88 -6.81 10.21
CA ALA A 217 -1.99 -6.67 11.14
C ALA A 217 -2.40 -5.22 11.45
N LEU A 218 -3.69 -5.00 11.66
CA LEU A 218 -4.17 -3.77 12.31
C LEU A 218 -3.94 -3.78 13.84
N PRO A 219 -3.99 -2.62 14.52
CA PRO A 219 -4.12 -2.57 15.97
C PRO A 219 -5.36 -3.31 16.47
N SER A 220 -5.15 -4.38 17.24
CA SER A 220 -6.17 -5.25 17.81
C SER A 220 -5.81 -5.60 19.26
N SER A 221 -6.71 -6.27 19.99
CA SER A 221 -6.40 -6.76 21.35
C SER A 221 -5.28 -7.80 21.36
N ASP A 222 -5.19 -8.63 20.32
CA ASP A 222 -4.19 -9.70 20.25
C ASP A 222 -2.80 -9.17 19.84
N ASN A 223 -2.77 -7.99 19.21
CA ASN A 223 -1.54 -7.28 18.85
C ASN A 223 -1.24 -6.08 19.75
N GLU A 224 -2.05 -5.82 20.78
CA GLU A 224 -1.86 -4.73 21.75
C GLU A 224 -0.44 -4.73 22.35
N PRO A 225 0.14 -5.88 22.79
CA PRO A 225 1.48 -5.90 23.34
C PRO A 225 2.57 -5.42 22.36
N PHE A 226 2.39 -5.63 21.06
CA PHE A 226 3.29 -5.07 20.05
C PHE A 226 3.19 -3.55 20.03
N PHE A 227 1.99 -3.01 19.86
CA PHE A 227 1.76 -1.56 19.72
C PHE A 227 2.09 -0.77 20.99
N ASP A 228 1.87 -1.36 22.18
CA ASP A 228 2.24 -0.78 23.47
C ASP A 228 3.75 -0.49 23.59
N ARG A 229 4.58 -1.26 22.90
CA ARG A 229 6.03 -1.08 22.84
C ARG A 229 6.48 -0.28 21.61
N PHE A 230 5.88 -0.55 20.45
CA PHE A 230 6.21 0.11 19.19
C PHE A 230 5.90 1.61 19.21
N VAL A 231 4.75 2.03 19.74
CA VAL A 231 4.36 3.45 19.73
C VAL A 231 5.34 4.31 20.55
N PRO A 232 5.71 3.97 21.79
CA PRO A 232 6.74 4.71 22.53
C PRO A 232 8.13 4.62 21.89
N SER A 233 8.49 3.52 21.20
CA SER A 233 9.79 3.42 20.54
C SER A 233 9.88 4.37 19.35
N VAL A 234 8.80 4.54 18.58
CA VAL A 234 8.69 5.55 17.51
C VAL A 234 8.74 6.97 18.08
N GLU A 235 8.05 7.26 19.18
CA GLU A 235 8.12 8.57 19.83
C GLU A 235 9.57 8.91 20.24
N ASN A 236 10.30 7.93 20.80
CA ASN A 236 11.71 8.09 21.18
C ASN A 236 12.66 8.18 19.97
N PHE A 237 12.35 7.49 18.88
CA PHE A 237 13.10 7.61 17.63
C PHE A 237 13.04 9.04 17.07
N GLY A 238 11.90 9.72 17.27
CA GLY A 238 11.75 11.16 17.07
C GLY A 238 11.73 11.62 15.61
N LEU A 239 11.83 10.69 14.65
CA LEU A 239 11.70 10.96 13.22
C LEU A 239 10.31 10.54 12.70
N PRO A 240 9.82 11.15 11.61
CA PRO A 240 8.60 10.71 10.95
C PRO A 240 8.65 9.23 10.61
N THR A 241 7.63 8.50 11.04
CA THR A 241 7.52 7.06 10.84
C THR A 241 6.16 6.73 10.25
N LEU A 242 6.14 5.91 9.20
CA LEU A 242 4.95 5.35 8.59
C LEU A 242 4.80 3.89 9.02
N TYR A 243 3.66 3.52 9.58
CA TYR A 243 3.22 2.13 9.68
C TYR A 243 2.28 1.84 8.50
N LEU A 244 2.76 1.06 7.53
CA LEU A 244 2.02 0.69 6.31
C LEU A 244 1.61 -0.79 6.39
N HIS A 245 0.31 -1.05 6.33
CA HIS A 245 -0.23 -2.39 6.59
C HIS A 245 -1.45 -2.76 5.74
N GLY A 246 -1.90 -4.03 5.87
CA GLY A 246 -3.08 -4.60 5.21
C GLY A 246 -4.17 -4.98 6.21
N ASP A 247 -4.80 -6.16 6.03
CA ASP A 247 -5.73 -6.85 6.94
C ASP A 247 -7.13 -6.22 6.99
N GLY A 248 -7.25 -4.92 7.26
CA GLY A 248 -8.56 -4.26 7.36
C GLY A 248 -9.27 -3.96 6.03
N HIS A 249 -8.69 -4.39 4.89
CA HIS A 249 -9.28 -4.42 3.54
C HIS A 249 -9.80 -3.09 2.94
N THR A 250 -9.56 -1.96 3.60
CA THR A 250 -10.09 -0.64 3.25
C THR A 250 -9.04 0.44 3.46
N TRP A 251 -9.01 1.45 2.61
CA TRP A 251 -8.07 2.54 2.78
C TRP A 251 -8.25 3.27 4.11
N ILE A 252 -7.16 3.36 4.86
CA ILE A 252 -7.06 4.21 6.04
C ILE A 252 -5.80 5.06 5.88
N HIS A 253 -5.93 6.34 6.20
CA HIS A 253 -4.83 7.28 6.35
C HIS A 253 -5.15 8.14 7.58
N ASP A 254 -4.50 7.85 8.71
CA ASP A 254 -4.75 8.54 9.97
C ASP A 254 -3.58 8.51 10.95
N TYR A 255 -3.75 9.20 12.09
CA TYR A 255 -2.82 9.22 13.22
C TYR A 255 -3.53 8.69 14.46
N PRO A 256 -3.73 7.36 14.57
CA PRO A 256 -4.54 6.77 15.64
C PRO A 256 -3.75 6.62 16.95
N PHE A 257 -2.43 6.80 16.91
CA PHE A 257 -1.50 6.52 17.99
C PHE A 257 -1.18 7.79 18.80
N ALA A 258 -0.69 7.59 20.03
CA ALA A 258 -0.25 8.71 20.88
C ALA A 258 1.02 9.39 20.35
N ALA A 259 1.90 8.65 19.66
CA ALA A 259 3.09 9.19 19.02
C ALA A 259 2.70 10.06 17.81
N ALA A 260 2.88 11.38 17.93
CA ALA A 260 2.48 12.32 16.88
C ALA A 260 3.29 12.18 15.58
N ASN A 261 4.45 11.52 15.63
CA ASN A 261 5.31 11.23 14.48
C ASN A 261 5.01 9.87 13.83
N LEU A 262 3.95 9.16 14.25
CA LEU A 262 3.56 7.87 13.70
C LEU A 262 2.30 8.00 12.85
N LEU A 263 2.47 8.00 11.53
CA LEU A 263 1.40 7.91 10.56
C LEU A 263 1.01 6.45 10.35
N ARG A 264 -0.30 6.16 10.25
CA ARG A 264 -0.80 4.86 9.81
C ARG A 264 -1.40 4.97 8.43
N VAL A 265 -1.04 4.01 7.57
CA VAL A 265 -1.77 3.74 6.33
C VAL A 265 -2.12 2.27 6.23
N GLN A 266 -3.38 2.00 5.86
CA GLN A 266 -3.86 0.68 5.49
C GLN A 266 -4.16 0.67 3.99
N VAL A 267 -3.66 -0.31 3.26
CA VAL A 267 -3.94 -0.48 1.82
C VAL A 267 -5.38 -1.00 1.59
N ASP A 268 -5.93 -0.75 0.41
CA ASP A 268 -7.19 -1.34 -0.01
C ASP A 268 -7.00 -2.82 -0.38
N SER A 269 -8.03 -3.63 -0.13
CA SER A 269 -8.10 -4.97 -0.72
C SER A 269 -8.45 -4.92 -2.21
N GLY A 270 -8.04 -5.93 -2.95
CA GLY A 270 -8.50 -6.11 -4.34
C GLY A 270 -7.62 -5.50 -5.42
N GLY A 271 -6.44 -4.99 -5.06
CA GLY A 271 -5.30 -4.87 -5.96
C GLY A 271 -4.81 -3.47 -6.22
N ASN A 272 -5.54 -2.40 -5.88
CA ASN A 272 -5.09 -1.03 -6.11
C ASN A 272 -3.69 -0.79 -5.52
N LEU A 273 -2.70 -0.63 -6.40
CA LEU A 273 -1.35 -0.25 -6.02
C LEU A 273 -1.40 1.16 -5.45
N VAL A 274 -0.72 1.33 -4.33
CA VAL A 274 -0.51 2.64 -3.72
C VAL A 274 0.91 3.05 -4.05
N GLU A 275 1.09 4.12 -4.81
CA GLU A 275 2.39 4.75 -4.94
C GLU A 275 2.64 5.62 -3.71
N VAL A 276 3.73 5.33 -3.00
CA VAL A 276 4.16 6.02 -1.79
C VAL A 276 5.40 6.83 -2.13
N THR A 277 5.32 8.14 -1.93
CA THR A 277 6.46 9.05 -2.03
C THR A 277 6.90 9.49 -0.63
N VAL A 278 8.15 9.18 -0.27
CA VAL A 278 8.81 9.69 0.94
C VAL A 278 9.70 10.87 0.55
N LEU A 279 9.33 12.06 1.00
CA LEU A 279 10.04 13.31 0.72
C LEU A 279 11.36 13.41 1.48
N PRO A 280 12.37 14.12 0.96
CA PRO A 280 13.61 14.38 1.66
C PRO A 280 13.41 15.25 2.91
N VAL A 281 14.46 15.33 3.75
CA VAL A 281 14.52 16.13 4.98
C VAL A 281 13.87 17.51 4.83
N GLY A 282 13.02 17.87 5.80
CA GLY A 282 12.50 19.22 5.97
C GLY A 282 11.07 19.44 5.47
N SER A 283 10.42 18.42 4.90
CA SER A 283 8.97 18.46 4.67
C SER A 283 8.19 18.37 5.98
N ALA A 284 7.10 19.13 6.11
CA ALA A 284 6.16 18.99 7.22
C ALA A 284 5.30 17.73 7.10
N GLU A 285 5.03 17.30 5.86
CA GLU A 285 4.32 16.08 5.51
C GLU A 285 5.27 15.23 4.67
N PRO A 286 6.01 14.28 5.28
CA PRO A 286 7.06 13.56 4.57
C PRO A 286 6.53 12.40 3.72
N PHE A 287 5.27 11.99 3.90
CA PHE A 287 4.66 10.87 3.19
C PHE A 287 3.50 11.33 2.31
N HIS A 288 3.56 11.01 1.03
CA HIS A 288 2.52 11.28 0.04
C HIS A 288 2.07 9.97 -0.61
N PHE A 289 0.78 9.89 -0.95
CA PHE A 289 0.16 8.66 -1.43
C PHE A 289 -0.68 8.97 -2.67
N GLU A 290 -0.40 8.25 -3.75
CA GLU A 290 -1.20 8.26 -4.98
C GLU A 290 -1.80 6.87 -5.17
N ARG A 291 -3.07 6.83 -5.58
CA ARG A 291 -3.82 5.59 -5.76
C ARG A 291 -4.62 5.70 -7.04
N GLU A 292 -4.56 4.67 -7.87
CA GLU A 292 -5.45 4.56 -9.02
C GLU A 292 -6.85 4.18 -8.51
N ASP A 293 -7.84 5.04 -8.72
CA ASP A 293 -9.23 4.67 -8.52
C ASP A 293 -9.67 3.71 -9.65
N GLU A 294 -10.50 2.70 -9.35
CA GLU A 294 -10.95 1.69 -10.33
C GLU A 294 -11.57 2.29 -11.61
N GLU A 295 -12.11 3.51 -11.54
CA GLU A 295 -12.72 4.22 -12.67
C GLU A 295 -11.69 4.79 -13.67
N ASP A 296 -10.44 4.98 -13.26
CA ASP A 296 -9.42 5.69 -14.06
C ASP A 296 -8.46 4.76 -14.82
N VAL A 297 -8.55 3.43 -14.65
CA VAL A 297 -7.68 2.53 -15.40
C VAL A 297 -8.06 2.52 -16.89
N PRO A 298 -7.26 3.08 -17.81
CA PRO A 298 -7.64 3.18 -19.20
C PRO A 298 -7.91 1.78 -19.75
N ALA A 299 -9.01 1.63 -20.50
CA ALA A 299 -9.27 0.39 -21.22
C ALA A 299 -8.04 0.05 -22.09
N LEU A 300 -7.63 -1.22 -22.13
CA LEU A 300 -6.46 -1.70 -22.91
C LEU A 300 -6.45 -1.21 -24.37
N SER A 301 -7.62 -0.87 -24.93
CA SER A 301 -7.78 -0.29 -26.26
C SER A 301 -7.11 1.09 -26.41
N VAL A 302 -7.03 1.90 -25.35
CA VAL A 302 -6.43 3.24 -25.37
C VAL A 302 -4.91 3.13 -25.39
N ILE A 303 -4.34 2.27 -24.54
CA ILE A 303 -2.88 2.05 -24.43
C ILE A 303 -2.30 1.45 -25.73
N ALA A 304 -2.98 0.47 -26.33
CA ALA A 304 -2.56 -0.11 -27.60
C ALA A 304 -2.57 0.92 -28.76
N THR A 305 -3.50 1.89 -28.71
CA THR A 305 -3.60 2.95 -29.71
C THR A 305 -2.45 3.96 -29.58
N MET A 306 -2.05 4.33 -28.35
CA MET A 306 -0.92 5.24 -28.15
C MET A 306 0.43 4.61 -28.52
N ALA A 307 0.65 3.33 -28.19
CA ALA A 307 1.84 2.60 -28.61
C ALA A 307 1.94 2.47 -30.15
N ALA A 308 0.81 2.20 -30.83
CA ALA A 308 0.77 2.13 -32.29
C ALA A 308 1.03 3.50 -32.96
N VAL A 309 0.55 4.59 -32.37
CA VAL A 309 0.80 5.97 -32.84
C VAL A 309 2.27 6.35 -32.65
N ALA A 310 2.90 5.99 -31.52
CA ALA A 310 4.33 6.22 -31.28
C ALA A 310 5.22 5.43 -32.26
N VAL A 311 4.88 4.17 -32.55
CA VAL A 311 5.60 3.35 -33.55
C VAL A 311 5.40 3.86 -34.97
N MET A 312 4.22 4.40 -35.32
CA MET A 312 3.99 5.06 -36.61
C MET A 312 4.74 6.40 -36.74
N ALA A 313 4.91 7.15 -35.65
CA ALA A 313 5.66 8.41 -35.65
C ALA A 313 7.17 8.17 -35.84
N LEU A 314 7.72 7.09 -35.27
CA LEU A 314 9.13 6.70 -35.46
C LEU A 314 9.46 6.19 -36.87
N ARG A 315 8.46 5.66 -37.61
CA ARG A 315 8.64 5.20 -39.00
C ARG A 315 8.50 6.31 -40.06
N ARG A 316 8.22 7.56 -39.67
CA ARG A 316 8.03 8.70 -40.58
C ARG A 316 9.11 9.78 -40.49
N ARG A 317 10.32 9.47 -40.02
CA ARG A 317 11.48 10.35 -40.25
C ARG A 317 12.08 10.03 -41.62
N PRO A 318 12.07 10.97 -42.60
CA PRO A 318 12.85 10.81 -43.81
C PRO A 318 14.34 11.05 -43.51
N GLU A 319 15.20 10.31 -44.22
CA GLU A 319 16.65 10.59 -44.34
C GLU A 319 16.92 12.00 -44.90
#